data_AF-A0AB74QH08-F1
#
_entry.id   AF-A0AB74QH08-F1
#
_cell.length_a   1.000
_cell.length_b   1.000
_cell.length_c   1.000
_cell.angle_alpha   90.00
_cell.angle_beta   90.00
_cell.angle_gamma   90.00
#
_symmetry.space_group_name_H-M   'P 1'
#
loop_
_entity.id
_entity.type
_entity.pdbx_description
1 polymer ?
#
loop_
_entity_poly.entity_id
_entity_poly.type
_entity_poly.pdbx_seq_one_letter_code
_entity_poly.pdbx_strand_id
1 'polypeptide(L)'
;MWNKFKSLNTLNKIFFGIIAFVIFPITITAFLGELSIKLLSNGFKNKKKLKIISGFIAAYFFIACATSTFLIYKDSFKNSSETAKMSTGESEVQADKNIDSKDKKDVKLSEDEQKISKVTNLAPEQVQNTAKILKECGIEEFESIKHDEGLDNAHFDGEKGYRIEFGGSKNIILYMNKDNSVYNVRWADNDFYKDGKVVSKVSDYTLTMDEKTALQLQCQNGVSAVLKSPSTAKFPNITKWMFSKNKEEIVVQSYVDSQNSFGATMRSEFQIIFTSDGKDVKSFIFDGKEMIK
;
A
#
# COMPACT_ATOMS: atom_id res chain seq x y z
N MET A 1 -19.64 27.14 27.21
CA MET A 1 -19.50 25.67 27.19
C MET A 1 -19.60 25.04 28.57
N TRP A 2 -18.81 25.47 29.56
CA TRP A 2 -18.78 24.91 30.93
C TRP A 2 -20.14 24.58 31.57
N ASN A 3 -21.11 25.49 31.50
CA ASN A 3 -22.45 25.27 32.08
C ASN A 3 -23.22 24.12 31.39
N LYS A 4 -23.01 23.89 30.09
CA LYS A 4 -23.58 22.74 29.35
C LYS A 4 -22.86 21.42 29.67
N PHE A 5 -21.59 21.45 30.08
CA PHE A 5 -20.87 20.25 30.54
C PHE A 5 -21.35 19.83 31.94
N LYS A 6 -21.60 20.79 32.84
CA LYS A 6 -22.12 20.50 34.18
C LYS A 6 -23.49 19.81 34.18
N SER A 7 -24.36 20.10 33.20
CA SER A 7 -25.69 19.49 33.04
C SER A 7 -25.68 18.08 32.42
N LEU A 8 -24.53 17.54 31.99
CA LEU A 8 -24.45 16.19 31.45
C LEU A 8 -24.56 15.11 32.55
N ASN A 9 -25.04 13.92 32.18
CA ASN A 9 -24.96 12.74 33.05
C ASN A 9 -23.49 12.31 33.25
N THR A 10 -23.24 11.46 34.25
CA THR A 10 -21.88 11.04 34.63
C THR A 10 -21.15 10.31 33.51
N LEU A 11 -21.86 9.47 32.74
CA LEU A 11 -21.29 8.69 31.64
C LEU A 11 -20.80 9.59 30.49
N ASN A 12 -21.60 10.59 30.09
CA ASN A 12 -21.21 11.54 29.06
C ASN A 12 -20.07 12.46 29.53
N LYS A 13 -20.02 12.82 30.83
CA LYS A 13 -18.87 13.56 31.40
C LYS A 13 -17.57 12.77 31.30
N ILE A 14 -17.60 11.46 31.57
CA ILE A 14 -16.44 10.57 31.41
C ILE A 14 -16.04 10.48 29.93
N PHE A 15 -17.00 10.23 29.03
CA PHE A 15 -16.75 10.15 27.58
C PHE A 15 -16.09 11.41 27.00
N PHE A 16 -16.65 12.60 27.29
CA PHE A 16 -16.03 13.87 26.87
C PHE A 16 -14.70 14.15 27.57
N GLY A 17 -14.50 13.67 28.81
CA GLY A 17 -13.21 13.74 29.51
C GLY A 17 -12.13 12.91 28.82
N ILE A 18 -12.45 11.69 28.38
CA ILE A 18 -11.55 10.82 27.61
C ILE A 18 -11.21 11.46 26.25
N ILE A 19 -12.22 11.93 25.51
CA ILE A 19 -12.00 12.63 24.23
C ILE A 19 -11.11 13.87 24.42
N ALA A 20 -11.33 14.67 25.46
CA ALA A 20 -10.51 15.83 25.76
C ALA A 20 -9.05 15.41 26.08
N PHE A 21 -8.84 14.35 26.87
CA PHE A 21 -7.52 13.83 27.20
C PHE A 21 -6.75 13.34 25.96
N VAL A 22 -7.44 12.72 25.00
CA VAL A 22 -6.87 12.28 23.71
C VAL A 22 -6.52 13.48 22.81
N ILE A 23 -7.43 14.43 22.62
CA ILE A 23 -7.26 15.55 21.68
C ILE A 23 -6.31 16.65 22.22
N PHE A 24 -6.20 16.82 23.54
CA PHE A 24 -5.43 17.91 24.15
C PHE A 24 -3.92 17.89 23.83
N PRO A 25 -3.19 16.75 23.90
CA PRO A 25 -1.80 16.67 23.43
C PRO A 25 -1.62 17.03 21.94
N ILE A 26 -2.58 16.66 21.08
CA ILE A 26 -2.53 16.97 19.64
C ILE A 26 -2.68 18.48 19.42
N THR A 27 -3.62 19.12 20.10
CA THR A 27 -3.87 20.56 19.96
C THR A 27 -2.75 21.43 20.54
N ILE A 28 -2.12 21.02 21.65
CA ILE A 28 -0.88 21.64 22.15
C ILE A 28 0.24 21.55 21.11
N THR A 29 0.43 20.35 20.53
CA THR A 29 1.50 20.13 19.55
C THR A 29 1.29 20.99 18.31
N ALA A 30 0.07 21.03 17.74
CA ALA A 30 -0.25 21.91 16.62
C ALA A 30 0.00 23.40 16.93
N PHE A 31 -0.39 23.86 18.13
CA PHE A 31 -0.18 25.25 18.56
C PHE A 31 1.31 25.62 18.68
N LEU A 32 2.14 24.73 19.23
CA LEU A 32 3.60 24.94 19.30
C LEU A 32 4.23 25.03 17.90
N GLY A 33 3.75 24.22 16.96
CA GLY A 33 4.15 24.29 15.55
C GLY A 33 3.85 25.65 14.94
N GLU A 34 2.59 26.11 15.01
CA GLU A 34 2.17 27.42 14.48
C GLU A 34 2.95 28.58 15.14
N LEU A 35 3.12 28.53 16.47
CA LEU A 35 3.84 29.54 17.23
C LEU A 35 5.32 29.63 16.79
N SER A 36 5.99 28.49 16.58
CA SER A 36 7.39 28.47 16.13
C SER A 36 7.56 29.14 14.76
N ILE A 37 6.70 28.80 13.79
CA ILE A 37 6.70 29.39 12.44
C ILE A 37 6.44 30.90 12.50
N LYS A 38 5.46 31.32 13.30
CA LYS A 38 5.06 32.73 13.47
C LYS A 38 6.15 33.57 14.14
N LEU A 39 6.91 32.99 15.09
CA LEU A 39 8.06 33.64 15.73
C LEU A 39 9.26 33.74 14.79
N LEU A 40 9.61 32.66 14.08
CA LEU A 40 10.70 32.64 13.10
C LEU A 40 10.43 33.61 11.94
N SER A 41 9.24 33.54 11.32
CA SER A 41 8.86 34.42 10.20
C SER A 41 8.92 35.91 10.59
N ASN A 42 8.38 36.27 11.75
CA ASN A 42 8.49 37.64 12.27
C ASN A 42 9.92 38.01 12.70
N GLY A 43 10.71 37.05 13.18
CA GLY A 43 12.09 37.25 13.58
C GLY A 43 12.97 37.60 12.38
N PHE A 44 12.92 36.80 11.31
CA PHE A 44 13.65 37.04 10.06
C PHE A 44 13.18 38.32 9.36
N LYS A 45 11.87 38.50 9.14
CA LYS A 45 11.32 39.71 8.47
C LYS A 45 11.74 41.02 9.14
N ASN A 46 11.79 41.05 10.47
CA ASN A 46 12.12 42.26 11.24
C ASN A 46 13.56 42.28 11.77
N LYS A 47 14.42 41.32 11.39
CA LYS A 47 15.79 41.12 11.91
C LYS A 47 15.90 41.07 13.45
N LYS A 48 14.83 40.67 14.16
CA LYS A 48 14.75 40.67 15.63
C LYS A 48 15.31 39.37 16.20
N LYS A 49 16.60 39.36 16.56
CA LYS A 49 17.34 38.20 17.12
C LYS A 49 16.58 37.45 18.23
N LEU A 50 15.97 38.17 19.19
CA LEU A 50 15.20 37.56 20.28
C LEU A 50 14.03 36.69 19.78
N LYS A 51 13.31 37.12 18.73
CA LYS A 51 12.20 36.35 18.14
C LYS A 51 12.68 35.10 17.40
N ILE A 52 13.87 35.18 16.78
CA ILE A 52 14.51 34.03 16.11
C ILE A 52 14.89 32.97 17.15
N ILE A 53 15.55 33.38 18.24
CA ILE A 53 15.93 32.47 19.36
C ILE A 53 14.69 31.81 19.98
N SER A 54 13.65 32.59 20.31
CA SER A 54 12.40 32.02 20.84
C SER A 54 11.69 31.08 19.85
N GLY A 55 11.83 31.33 18.54
CA GLY A 55 11.28 30.48 17.50
C GLY A 55 11.96 29.11 17.43
N PHE A 56 13.29 29.06 17.52
CA PHE A 56 14.03 27.80 17.59
C PHE A 56 13.78 27.02 18.89
N ILE A 57 13.64 27.70 20.03
CA ILE A 57 13.24 27.06 21.29
C ILE A 57 11.85 26.43 21.16
N ALA A 58 10.88 27.16 20.60
CA ALA A 58 9.54 26.63 20.34
C ALA A 58 9.54 25.44 19.35
N ALA A 59 10.40 25.48 18.32
CA ALA A 59 10.56 24.38 17.37
C ALA A 59 11.17 23.11 18.03
N TYR A 60 12.14 23.27 18.94
CA TYR A 60 12.68 22.14 19.71
C TYR A 60 11.61 21.49 20.59
N PHE A 61 10.82 22.28 21.32
CA PHE A 61 9.70 21.76 22.11
C PHE A 61 8.62 21.12 21.23
N PHE A 62 8.31 21.69 20.06
CA PHE A 62 7.40 21.07 19.09
C PHE A 62 7.88 19.68 18.67
N ILE A 63 9.16 19.53 18.31
CA ILE A 63 9.74 18.22 17.93
C ILE A 63 9.66 17.24 19.10
N ALA A 64 10.04 17.64 20.31
CA ALA A 64 9.99 16.77 21.50
C ALA A 64 8.54 16.35 21.88
N CYS A 65 7.57 17.26 21.73
CA CYS A 65 6.15 16.95 21.90
C CYS A 65 5.62 16.04 20.79
N ALA A 66 6.04 16.25 19.54
CA ALA A 66 5.65 15.42 18.40
C ALA A 66 6.19 13.98 18.53
N THR A 67 7.45 13.80 18.96
CA THR A 67 8.02 12.45 19.17
C THR A 67 7.37 11.73 20.35
N SER A 68 7.14 12.41 21.47
CA SER A 68 6.48 11.80 22.65
C SER A 68 5.01 11.48 22.39
N THR A 69 4.25 12.36 21.74
CA THR A 69 2.87 12.04 21.33
C THR A 69 2.84 10.89 20.32
N PHE A 70 3.73 10.87 19.31
CA PHE A 70 3.81 9.77 18.35
C PHE A 70 4.07 8.41 19.02
N LEU A 71 4.98 8.35 20.01
CA LEU A 71 5.24 7.12 20.77
C LEU A 71 4.02 6.66 21.58
N ILE A 72 3.38 7.57 22.33
CA ILE A 72 2.16 7.27 23.11
C ILE A 72 1.04 6.76 22.19
N TYR A 73 0.83 7.39 21.04
CA TYR A 73 -0.18 6.97 20.08
C TYR A 73 0.17 5.66 19.38
N LYS A 74 1.44 5.40 19.06
CA LYS A 74 1.92 4.13 18.48
C LYS A 74 1.64 2.96 19.42
N ASP A 75 1.98 3.09 20.70
CA ASP A 75 1.73 2.04 21.70
C ASP A 75 0.22 1.88 21.98
N SER A 76 -0.54 2.97 22.03
CA SER A 76 -2.00 2.91 22.19
C SER A 76 -2.69 2.23 20.99
N PHE A 77 -2.23 2.45 19.76
CA PHE A 77 -2.76 1.77 18.57
C PHE A 77 -2.40 0.28 18.55
N LYS A 78 -1.17 -0.07 18.96
CA LYS A 78 -0.73 -1.46 19.09
C LYS A 78 -1.62 -2.22 20.09
N ASN A 79 -1.80 -1.67 21.29
CA ASN A 79 -2.62 -2.27 22.33
C ASN A 79 -4.10 -2.37 21.93
N SER A 80 -4.65 -1.35 21.25
CA SER A 80 -6.03 -1.37 20.77
C SER A 80 -6.26 -2.40 19.65
N SER A 81 -5.23 -2.66 18.82
CA SER A 81 -5.25 -3.71 17.80
C SER A 81 -5.18 -5.13 18.37
N GLU A 82 -4.66 -5.31 19.58
CA GLU A 82 -4.61 -6.59 20.28
C GLU A 82 -5.95 -6.86 20.99
N THR A 83 -6.54 -5.86 21.65
CA THR A 83 -7.86 -6.00 22.30
C THR A 83 -9.02 -6.17 21.30
N ALA A 84 -8.95 -5.56 20.12
CA ALA A 84 -10.00 -5.70 19.10
C ALA A 84 -10.13 -7.15 18.56
N LYS A 85 -9.06 -7.95 18.63
CA LYS A 85 -9.06 -9.37 18.23
C LYS A 85 -9.75 -10.29 19.24
N MET A 86 -10.17 -9.78 20.40
CA MET A 86 -10.68 -10.58 21.53
C MET A 86 -12.22 -10.53 21.68
N SER A 87 -12.95 -9.85 20.77
CA SER A 87 -14.39 -9.54 20.93
C SER A 87 -15.34 -10.24 19.94
N THR A 88 -14.93 -11.36 19.35
CA THR A 88 -15.84 -12.23 18.57
C THR A 88 -15.50 -13.68 18.90
N GLY A 89 -16.45 -14.41 19.49
CA GLY A 89 -16.23 -15.72 20.11
C GLY A 89 -16.06 -16.89 19.13
N GLU A 90 -16.07 -18.16 19.55
CA GLU A 90 -16.20 -18.78 20.90
C GLU A 90 -15.83 -20.28 20.70
N SER A 91 -15.19 -21.04 21.60
CA SER A 91 -14.74 -20.87 23.01
C SER A 91 -13.38 -21.63 23.18
N GLU A 92 -12.85 -22.12 24.32
CA GLU A 92 -13.27 -22.23 25.73
C GLU A 92 -12.04 -22.45 26.66
N VAL A 93 -12.26 -22.99 27.87
CA VAL A 93 -11.34 -23.42 28.95
C VAL A 93 -10.53 -22.33 29.68
N GLN A 94 -10.70 -22.33 31.00
CA GLN A 94 -10.20 -21.35 31.95
C GLN A 94 -8.70 -21.46 32.26
N ALA A 95 -8.18 -20.38 32.84
CA ALA A 95 -6.81 -20.21 33.26
C ALA A 95 -6.37 -21.18 34.38
N ASP A 96 -5.05 -21.41 34.43
CA ASP A 96 -4.36 -21.33 35.72
C ASP A 96 -3.16 -20.38 35.60
N LYS A 97 -2.79 -19.74 36.71
CA LYS A 97 -1.65 -18.82 36.81
C LYS A 97 -0.47 -19.56 37.41
N ASN A 98 0.66 -19.58 36.72
CA ASN A 98 1.93 -19.47 37.44
C ASN A 98 3.04 -18.83 36.62
N ILE A 99 3.88 -18.08 37.32
CA ILE A 99 5.10 -17.47 36.79
C ILE A 99 6.23 -18.45 37.10
N ASP A 100 6.76 -19.13 36.08
CA ASP A 100 8.19 -19.40 36.00
C ASP A 100 8.63 -19.64 34.54
N SER A 101 9.94 -19.70 34.40
CA SER A 101 10.80 -19.67 33.23
C SER A 101 10.67 -20.86 32.26
N LYS A 102 11.05 -20.57 31.00
CA LYS A 102 11.24 -21.48 29.85
C LYS A 102 9.99 -22.24 29.39
N ASP A 103 9.39 -21.76 28.31
CA ASP A 103 8.98 -22.67 27.23
C ASP A 103 9.04 -22.01 25.85
N LYS A 104 9.69 -22.72 24.91
CA LYS A 104 9.88 -22.27 23.54
C LYS A 104 8.73 -22.83 22.71
N LYS A 105 7.61 -22.09 22.60
CA LYS A 105 6.48 -22.50 21.75
C LYS A 105 6.96 -22.70 20.31
N ASP A 106 6.86 -23.92 19.81
CA ASP A 106 7.07 -24.26 18.40
C ASP A 106 5.91 -23.66 17.57
N VAL A 107 6.07 -22.39 17.21
CA VAL A 107 5.18 -21.72 16.24
C VAL A 107 5.43 -22.35 14.88
N LYS A 108 4.46 -23.14 14.40
CA LYS A 108 4.49 -23.74 13.06
C LYS A 108 4.47 -22.62 12.02
N LEU A 109 5.64 -22.37 11.41
CA LEU A 109 5.84 -21.42 10.32
C LEU A 109 4.86 -21.69 9.18
N SER A 110 4.24 -20.64 8.64
CA SER A 110 3.51 -20.67 7.38
C SER A 110 4.42 -21.05 6.21
N GLU A 111 3.85 -21.43 5.06
CA GLU A 111 4.64 -21.86 3.91
C GLU A 111 5.58 -20.75 3.41
N ASP A 112 5.13 -19.50 3.41
CA ASP A 112 5.92 -18.34 3.00
C ASP A 112 7.06 -18.05 3.98
N GLU A 113 6.81 -18.14 5.28
CA GLU A 113 7.86 -18.04 6.30
C GLU A 113 8.88 -19.19 6.20
N GLN A 114 8.44 -20.40 5.83
CA GLN A 114 9.34 -21.53 5.53
C GLN A 114 10.18 -21.28 4.26
N LYS A 115 9.61 -20.68 3.21
CA LYS A 115 10.34 -20.30 1.99
C LYS A 115 11.42 -19.25 2.33
N ILE A 116 11.07 -18.21 3.09
CA ILE A 116 12.00 -17.17 3.56
C ILE A 116 13.11 -17.77 4.43
N SER A 117 12.77 -18.54 5.47
CA SER A 117 13.75 -19.10 6.42
C SER A 117 14.70 -20.14 5.82
N LYS A 118 14.37 -20.77 4.68
CA LYS A 118 15.27 -21.68 3.95
C LYS A 118 16.37 -20.96 3.17
N VAL A 119 16.09 -19.73 2.74
CA VAL A 119 16.94 -18.96 1.79
C VAL A 119 17.62 -17.77 2.49
N THR A 120 17.17 -17.43 3.68
CA THR A 120 17.69 -16.32 4.49
C THR A 120 18.18 -16.82 5.85
N ASN A 121 19.31 -16.31 6.32
CA ASN A 121 19.84 -16.61 7.66
C ASN A 121 19.19 -15.71 8.74
N LEU A 122 17.87 -15.50 8.65
CA LEU A 122 17.11 -14.61 9.53
C LEU A 122 16.75 -15.25 10.87
N ALA A 123 16.67 -14.45 11.93
CA ALA A 123 16.00 -14.86 13.15
C ALA A 123 14.49 -15.05 12.92
N PRO A 124 13.77 -15.94 13.64
CA PRO A 124 12.35 -16.21 13.41
C PRO A 124 11.45 -14.97 13.43
N GLU A 125 11.72 -13.99 14.30
CA GLU A 125 11.00 -12.71 14.36
C GLU A 125 11.19 -11.88 13.07
N GLN A 126 12.39 -11.89 12.49
CA GLN A 126 12.69 -11.20 11.23
C GLN A 126 12.03 -11.90 10.03
N VAL A 127 11.92 -13.23 10.05
CA VAL A 127 11.15 -14.01 9.06
C VAL A 127 9.67 -13.62 9.11
N GLN A 128 9.07 -13.62 10.30
CA GLN A 128 7.67 -13.21 10.51
C GLN A 128 7.41 -11.77 10.06
N ASN A 129 8.30 -10.83 10.41
CA ASN A 129 8.19 -9.44 9.99
C ASN A 129 8.32 -9.29 8.45
N THR A 130 9.22 -10.04 7.81
CA THR A 130 9.39 -10.05 6.35
C THR A 130 8.14 -10.58 5.65
N ALA A 131 7.62 -11.74 6.08
CA ALA A 131 6.39 -12.32 5.55
C ALA A 131 5.18 -11.37 5.71
N LYS A 132 5.07 -10.70 6.87
CA LYS A 132 4.05 -9.69 7.12
C LYS A 132 4.15 -8.51 6.14
N ILE A 133 5.35 -7.96 5.92
CA ILE A 133 5.56 -6.83 4.99
C ILE A 133 5.18 -7.24 3.55
N LEU A 134 5.57 -8.43 3.10
CA LEU A 134 5.19 -8.96 1.80
C LEU A 134 3.66 -9.08 1.66
N LYS A 135 2.99 -9.65 2.67
CA LYS A 135 1.52 -9.75 2.70
C LYS A 135 0.82 -8.38 2.66
N GLU A 136 1.33 -7.38 3.39
CA GLU A 136 0.78 -6.02 3.34
C GLU A 136 0.96 -5.35 1.95
N CYS A 137 2.02 -5.72 1.22
CA CYS A 137 2.24 -5.36 -0.19
C CYS A 137 1.36 -6.16 -1.19
N GLY A 138 0.53 -7.09 -0.72
CA GLY A 138 -0.29 -7.98 -1.54
C GLY A 138 0.46 -9.17 -2.14
N ILE A 139 1.59 -9.56 -1.54
CA ILE A 139 2.42 -10.70 -1.95
C ILE A 139 2.31 -11.77 -0.86
N GLU A 140 1.47 -12.76 -1.11
CA GLU A 140 1.23 -13.94 -0.26
C GLU A 140 1.11 -15.18 -1.14
N GLU A 141 1.40 -16.36 -0.60
CA GLU A 141 1.40 -17.65 -1.32
C GLU A 141 2.35 -17.65 -2.53
N PHE A 142 3.48 -16.93 -2.43
CA PHE A 142 4.42 -16.77 -3.53
C PHE A 142 5.12 -18.09 -3.92
N GLU A 143 5.48 -18.22 -5.19
CA GLU A 143 5.97 -19.47 -5.81
C GLU A 143 7.35 -19.85 -5.25
N SER A 144 8.29 -18.92 -5.23
CA SER A 144 9.61 -19.12 -4.62
C SER A 144 10.28 -17.81 -4.19
N ILE A 145 11.32 -17.92 -3.36
CA ILE A 145 12.28 -16.85 -3.06
C ILE A 145 13.70 -17.38 -3.27
N LYS A 146 14.59 -16.57 -3.81
CA LYS A 146 15.99 -16.89 -4.11
C LYS A 146 16.88 -15.68 -3.75
N HIS A 147 18.03 -15.91 -3.15
CA HIS A 147 19.07 -14.88 -3.01
C HIS A 147 19.67 -14.59 -4.39
N ASP A 148 19.92 -13.32 -4.71
CA ASP A 148 20.55 -12.88 -5.95
C ASP A 148 21.74 -11.98 -5.61
N GLU A 149 22.94 -12.57 -5.60
CA GLU A 149 24.20 -11.88 -5.30
C GLU A 149 24.46 -10.67 -6.23
N GLY A 150 23.86 -10.65 -7.44
CA GLY A 150 23.93 -9.51 -8.35
C GLY A 150 23.13 -8.28 -7.91
N LEU A 151 22.32 -8.42 -6.86
CA LEU A 151 21.58 -7.34 -6.21
C LEU A 151 22.18 -6.93 -4.85
N ASP A 152 23.19 -7.66 -4.35
CA ASP A 152 23.87 -7.30 -3.10
C ASP A 152 24.72 -6.03 -3.31
N ASN A 153 24.68 -5.12 -2.33
CA ASN A 153 25.34 -3.81 -2.38
C ASN A 153 24.93 -2.90 -3.55
N ALA A 154 23.77 -3.12 -4.17
CA ALA A 154 23.29 -2.34 -5.33
C ALA A 154 23.08 -0.85 -5.01
N HIS A 155 22.80 -0.51 -3.76
CA HIS A 155 22.56 0.85 -3.28
C HIS A 155 23.51 1.27 -2.15
N PHE A 156 23.92 0.36 -1.27
CA PHE A 156 24.85 0.64 -0.15
C PHE A 156 25.54 -0.62 0.40
N ASP A 157 26.67 -0.46 1.08
CA ASP A 157 27.45 -1.56 1.68
C ASP A 157 26.64 -2.39 2.68
N GLY A 158 26.65 -3.71 2.49
CA GLY A 158 25.93 -4.69 3.30
C GLY A 158 24.45 -4.87 2.95
N GLU A 159 23.95 -4.23 1.89
CA GLU A 159 22.63 -4.54 1.33
C GLU A 159 22.60 -5.95 0.74
N LYS A 160 21.49 -6.68 0.93
CA LYS A 160 21.23 -7.97 0.28
C LYS A 160 19.97 -7.93 -0.57
N GLY A 161 20.00 -8.56 -1.74
CA GLY A 161 18.85 -8.61 -2.66
C GLY A 161 18.33 -10.02 -2.91
N TYR A 162 17.01 -10.17 -2.88
CA TYR A 162 16.31 -11.43 -3.12
C TYR A 162 15.29 -11.27 -4.26
N ARG A 163 15.14 -12.30 -5.09
CA ARG A 163 14.03 -12.41 -6.04
C ARG A 163 12.94 -13.29 -5.49
N ILE A 164 11.71 -12.82 -5.59
CA ILE A 164 10.49 -13.57 -5.27
C ILE A 164 9.71 -13.77 -6.56
N GLU A 165 9.39 -15.02 -6.88
CA GLU A 165 8.49 -15.38 -7.98
C GLU A 165 7.06 -15.36 -7.45
N PHE A 166 6.18 -14.53 -8.04
CA PHE A 166 4.79 -14.40 -7.58
C PHE A 166 3.82 -14.20 -8.76
N GLY A 167 2.74 -14.96 -8.80
CA GLY A 167 1.61 -14.76 -9.72
C GLY A 167 1.99 -14.85 -11.20
N GLY A 168 2.76 -15.87 -11.58
CA GLY A 168 3.16 -16.15 -12.96
C GLY A 168 4.35 -15.30 -13.42
N SER A 169 5.50 -15.50 -12.80
CA SER A 169 6.80 -14.91 -13.20
C SER A 169 6.99 -13.40 -12.94
N LYS A 170 6.28 -12.78 -11.99
CA LYS A 170 6.67 -11.44 -11.51
C LYS A 170 7.93 -11.59 -10.67
N ASN A 171 9.08 -11.15 -11.20
CA ASN A 171 10.37 -11.10 -10.50
C ASN A 171 10.39 -9.95 -9.47
N ILE A 172 9.63 -10.08 -8.39
CA ILE A 172 9.61 -9.09 -7.31
C ILE A 172 10.99 -9.06 -6.66
N ILE A 173 11.51 -7.88 -6.36
CA ILE A 173 12.78 -7.71 -5.66
C ILE A 173 12.48 -7.31 -4.20
N LEU A 174 13.12 -8.02 -3.27
CA LEU A 174 13.16 -7.74 -1.84
C LEU A 174 14.61 -7.38 -1.46
N TYR A 175 14.83 -6.13 -1.05
CA TYR A 175 16.10 -5.66 -0.51
C TYR A 175 16.08 -5.63 1.01
N MET A 176 17.19 -6.01 1.64
CA MET A 176 17.40 -5.97 3.08
C MET A 176 18.63 -5.14 3.43
N ASN A 177 18.53 -4.38 4.53
CA ASN A 177 19.65 -3.69 5.15
C ASN A 177 20.66 -4.67 5.77
N LYS A 178 21.81 -4.14 6.18
CA LYS A 178 22.90 -4.90 6.84
C LYS A 178 22.51 -5.57 8.17
N ASP A 179 21.49 -5.06 8.86
CA ASP A 179 20.89 -5.67 10.06
C ASP A 179 19.80 -6.71 9.73
N ASN A 180 19.60 -6.98 8.44
CA ASN A 180 18.54 -7.77 7.83
C ASN A 180 17.11 -7.25 8.05
N SER A 181 16.92 -5.97 8.38
CA SER A 181 15.61 -5.31 8.25
C SER A 181 15.26 -5.10 6.77
N VAL A 182 13.97 -5.17 6.41
CA VAL A 182 13.53 -4.92 5.03
C VAL A 182 13.77 -3.45 4.66
N TYR A 183 14.54 -3.22 3.61
CA TYR A 183 14.82 -1.89 3.06
C TYR A 183 13.74 -1.48 2.06
N ASN A 184 13.50 -2.34 1.07
CA ASN A 184 12.61 -2.07 -0.06
C ASN A 184 11.99 -3.35 -0.61
N VAL A 185 10.75 -3.26 -1.10
CA VAL A 185 10.11 -4.30 -1.91
C VAL A 185 9.59 -3.61 -3.16
N ARG A 186 9.96 -4.07 -4.36
CA ARG A 186 9.59 -3.42 -5.63
C ARG A 186 9.49 -4.38 -6.81
N TRP A 187 8.83 -3.96 -7.87
CA TRP A 187 8.82 -4.64 -9.17
C TRP A 187 8.59 -3.62 -10.29
N ALA A 188 9.29 -3.79 -11.42
CA ALA A 188 9.19 -2.91 -12.60
C ALA A 188 9.17 -1.40 -12.24
N ASP A 189 10.17 -0.97 -11.47
CA ASP A 189 10.36 0.39 -10.94
C ASP A 189 9.25 0.97 -10.04
N ASN A 190 8.28 0.14 -9.65
CA ASN A 190 7.25 0.51 -8.67
C ASN A 190 7.61 -0.03 -7.29
N ASP A 191 7.77 0.88 -6.33
CA ASP A 191 8.00 0.57 -4.92
C ASP A 191 6.70 0.13 -4.22
N PHE A 192 6.69 -1.03 -3.58
CA PHE A 192 5.59 -1.51 -2.73
C PHE A 192 5.86 -1.20 -1.26
N TYR A 193 7.10 -1.42 -0.80
CA TYR A 193 7.57 -1.04 0.53
C TYR A 193 8.82 -0.17 0.42
N LYS A 194 8.89 0.94 1.16
CA LYS A 194 10.02 1.87 1.17
C LYS A 194 9.95 2.79 2.39
N ASP A 195 11.09 3.26 2.89
CA ASP A 195 11.19 4.19 4.04
C ASP A 195 10.41 3.69 5.27
N GLY A 196 10.42 2.39 5.53
CA GLY A 196 9.75 1.76 6.68
C GLY A 196 8.23 1.57 6.55
N LYS A 197 7.63 1.83 5.37
CA LYS A 197 6.17 1.81 5.15
C LYS A 197 5.79 1.13 3.83
N VAL A 198 4.59 0.57 3.78
CA VAL A 198 3.93 0.16 2.52
C VAL A 198 3.41 1.41 1.81
N VAL A 199 3.72 1.55 0.52
CA VAL A 199 3.37 2.71 -0.33
C VAL A 199 2.53 2.34 -1.56
N SER A 200 2.50 1.05 -1.93
CA SER A 200 1.58 0.50 -2.92
C SER A 200 1.49 -1.03 -2.83
N LYS A 201 0.57 -1.64 -3.57
CA LYS A 201 0.44 -3.09 -3.69
C LYS A 201 0.78 -3.57 -5.08
N VAL A 202 1.20 -4.83 -5.20
CA VAL A 202 1.43 -5.49 -6.50
C VAL A 202 0.18 -5.52 -7.39
N SER A 203 -1.02 -5.51 -6.80
CA SER A 203 -2.31 -5.38 -7.50
C SER A 203 -2.53 -4.03 -8.19
N ASP A 204 -1.79 -2.99 -7.79
CA ASP A 204 -1.95 -1.63 -8.33
C ASP A 204 -1.33 -1.49 -9.73
N TYR A 205 -0.47 -2.43 -10.13
CA TYR A 205 0.27 -2.40 -11.41
C TYR A 205 0.21 -3.72 -12.18
N THR A 206 -0.52 -4.71 -11.68
CA THR A 206 -0.66 -6.01 -12.34
C THR A 206 -2.11 -6.45 -12.45
N LEU A 207 -2.37 -7.25 -13.48
CA LEU A 207 -3.66 -7.87 -13.75
C LEU A 207 -3.49 -9.39 -13.74
N THR A 208 -4.37 -10.07 -13.03
CA THR A 208 -4.59 -11.52 -13.11
C THR A 208 -5.10 -11.93 -14.49
N MET A 209 -5.11 -13.24 -14.76
CA MET A 209 -5.64 -13.74 -16.04
C MET A 209 -7.16 -13.54 -16.16
N ASP A 210 -7.88 -13.62 -15.04
CA ASP A 210 -9.33 -13.40 -15.00
C ASP A 210 -9.69 -11.94 -15.24
N GLU A 211 -8.98 -10.99 -14.62
CA GLU A 211 -9.14 -9.56 -14.91
C GLU A 211 -8.86 -9.25 -16.40
N LYS A 212 -7.78 -9.80 -16.98
CA LYS A 212 -7.48 -9.62 -18.41
C LYS A 212 -8.58 -10.20 -19.31
N THR A 213 -9.16 -11.35 -18.93
CA THR A 213 -10.25 -12.00 -19.67
C THR A 213 -11.55 -11.19 -19.58
N ALA A 214 -11.86 -10.64 -18.41
CA ALA A 214 -13.00 -9.75 -18.22
C ALA A 214 -12.85 -8.45 -19.02
N LEU A 215 -11.67 -7.82 -18.97
CA LEU A 215 -11.35 -6.63 -19.78
C LEU A 215 -11.40 -6.93 -21.28
N GLN A 216 -10.90 -8.09 -21.72
CA GLN A 216 -10.99 -8.53 -23.11
C GLN A 216 -12.44 -8.59 -23.58
N LEU A 217 -13.34 -9.22 -22.81
CA LEU A 217 -14.76 -9.31 -23.13
C LEU A 217 -15.44 -7.92 -23.16
N GLN A 218 -15.13 -7.05 -22.20
CA GLN A 218 -15.63 -5.66 -22.21
C GLN A 218 -15.20 -4.91 -23.48
N CYS A 219 -13.93 -5.03 -23.87
CA CYS A 219 -13.40 -4.43 -25.09
C CYS A 219 -14.06 -5.01 -26.35
N GLN A 220 -14.25 -6.33 -26.42
CA GLN A 220 -14.94 -6.97 -27.55
C GLN A 220 -16.35 -6.44 -27.73
N ASN A 221 -17.11 -6.25 -26.64
CA ASN A 221 -18.44 -5.67 -26.69
C ASN A 221 -18.42 -4.20 -27.13
N GLY A 222 -17.55 -3.37 -26.54
CA GLY A 222 -17.42 -1.94 -26.89
C GLY A 222 -16.98 -1.70 -28.33
N VAL A 223 -16.00 -2.48 -28.82
CA VAL A 223 -15.55 -2.43 -30.21
C VAL A 223 -16.64 -2.91 -31.16
N SER A 224 -17.30 -4.04 -30.86
CA SER A 224 -18.39 -4.56 -31.71
C SER A 224 -19.53 -3.56 -31.90
N ALA A 225 -19.80 -2.72 -30.90
CA ALA A 225 -20.85 -1.69 -30.99
C ALA A 225 -20.56 -0.56 -32.01
N VAL A 226 -19.31 -0.37 -32.44
CA VAL A 226 -18.92 0.68 -33.42
C VAL A 226 -18.61 0.15 -34.83
N LEU A 227 -18.55 -1.17 -35.02
CA LEU A 227 -18.27 -1.80 -36.31
C LEU A 227 -19.44 -1.65 -37.31
N LYS A 228 -19.11 -1.61 -38.60
CA LYS A 228 -20.11 -1.59 -39.68
C LYS A 228 -20.85 -2.92 -39.86
N SER A 229 -20.17 -4.03 -39.58
CA SER A 229 -20.71 -5.38 -39.66
C SER A 229 -20.29 -6.21 -38.43
N PRO A 230 -20.86 -5.95 -37.24
CA PRO A 230 -20.38 -6.54 -35.97
C PRO A 230 -20.35 -8.08 -35.96
N SER A 231 -21.30 -8.73 -36.64
CA SER A 231 -21.37 -10.19 -36.79
C SER A 231 -20.20 -10.82 -37.56
N THR A 232 -19.37 -9.99 -38.22
CA THR A 232 -18.18 -10.43 -38.96
C THR A 232 -16.88 -10.27 -38.16
N ALA A 233 -16.96 -9.68 -36.96
CA ALA A 233 -15.82 -9.37 -36.12
C ALA A 233 -15.04 -10.62 -35.70
N LYS A 234 -13.72 -10.59 -35.93
CA LYS A 234 -12.77 -11.60 -35.49
C LYS A 234 -11.69 -10.94 -34.65
N PHE A 235 -11.80 -11.12 -33.34
CA PHE A 235 -10.79 -10.69 -32.37
C PHE A 235 -9.69 -11.76 -32.25
N PRO A 236 -8.42 -11.38 -32.08
CA PRO A 236 -7.35 -12.34 -31.92
C PRO A 236 -7.33 -12.94 -30.51
N ASN A 237 -6.63 -14.07 -30.37
CA ASN A 237 -6.33 -14.68 -29.08
C ASN A 237 -5.65 -13.67 -28.13
N ILE A 238 -5.89 -13.81 -26.83
CA ILE A 238 -5.38 -12.91 -25.76
C ILE A 238 -3.85 -12.70 -25.75
N THR A 239 -3.07 -13.62 -26.33
CA THR A 239 -1.62 -13.45 -26.59
C THR A 239 -1.26 -12.33 -27.59
N LYS A 240 -2.26 -11.76 -28.29
CA LYS A 240 -2.14 -10.58 -29.18
C LYS A 240 -2.79 -9.33 -28.60
N TRP A 241 -3.12 -9.35 -27.31
CA TRP A 241 -3.67 -8.21 -26.58
C TRP A 241 -2.59 -7.67 -25.64
N MET A 242 -2.42 -6.35 -25.64
CA MET A 242 -1.52 -5.66 -24.72
C MET A 242 -2.35 -5.08 -23.57
N PHE A 243 -1.89 -5.33 -22.35
CA PHE A 243 -2.50 -4.85 -21.12
C PHE A 243 -1.45 -4.14 -20.29
N SER A 244 -1.72 -2.90 -19.88
CA SER A 244 -0.93 -2.15 -18.91
C SER A 244 -1.83 -1.67 -17.78
N LYS A 245 -1.31 -1.60 -16.56
CA LYS A 245 -2.02 -1.10 -15.38
C LYS A 245 -1.09 -0.23 -14.56
N ASN A 246 -1.63 0.89 -14.08
CA ASN A 246 -1.04 1.68 -13.01
C ASN A 246 -2.15 2.11 -12.03
N LYS A 247 -1.81 2.93 -11.04
CA LYS A 247 -2.75 3.42 -10.02
C LYS A 247 -3.90 4.28 -10.57
N GLU A 248 -3.75 4.88 -11.74
CA GLU A 248 -4.69 5.82 -12.35
C GLU A 248 -5.61 5.17 -13.39
N GLU A 249 -5.10 4.17 -14.13
CA GLU A 249 -5.81 3.54 -15.24
C GLU A 249 -5.29 2.17 -15.65
N ILE A 250 -6.13 1.48 -16.43
CA ILE A 250 -5.77 0.28 -17.18
C ILE A 250 -5.87 0.62 -18.67
N VAL A 251 -4.82 0.32 -19.43
CA VAL A 251 -4.79 0.51 -20.89
C VAL A 251 -4.83 -0.87 -21.56
N VAL A 252 -5.78 -1.05 -22.47
CA VAL A 252 -5.96 -2.29 -23.26
C VAL A 252 -5.87 -1.93 -24.74
N GLN A 253 -5.02 -2.64 -25.49
CA GLN A 253 -4.83 -2.47 -26.93
C GLN A 253 -4.90 -3.82 -27.66
N SER A 254 -5.58 -3.85 -28.80
CA SER A 254 -5.54 -4.97 -29.75
C SER A 254 -6.14 -4.53 -31.11
N TYR A 255 -6.48 -5.50 -31.96
CA TYR A 255 -7.11 -5.28 -33.25
C TYR A 255 -8.36 -6.15 -33.43
N VAL A 256 -9.16 -5.83 -34.44
CA VAL A 256 -10.27 -6.65 -34.91
C VAL A 256 -10.26 -6.71 -36.44
N ASP A 257 -10.44 -7.92 -36.98
CA ASP A 257 -10.67 -8.10 -38.42
C ASP A 257 -12.19 -8.14 -38.66
N SER A 258 -12.74 -7.24 -39.48
CA SER A 258 -14.19 -7.16 -39.74
C SER A 258 -14.50 -6.59 -41.13
N GLN A 259 -15.72 -6.82 -41.63
CA GLN A 259 -16.15 -6.29 -42.93
C GLN A 259 -16.59 -4.83 -42.86
N ASN A 260 -16.14 -4.05 -43.83
CA ASN A 260 -16.67 -2.70 -44.10
C ASN A 260 -17.99 -2.76 -44.89
N SER A 261 -18.58 -1.60 -45.19
CA SER A 261 -19.84 -1.48 -45.93
C SER A 261 -19.83 -2.02 -47.38
N PHE A 262 -18.67 -2.40 -47.91
CA PHE A 262 -18.51 -3.04 -49.23
C PHE A 262 -18.24 -4.56 -49.11
N GLY A 263 -18.33 -5.14 -47.92
CA GLY A 263 -18.06 -6.56 -47.67
C GLY A 263 -16.57 -6.93 -47.64
N ALA A 264 -15.66 -5.97 -47.82
CA ALA A 264 -14.22 -6.21 -47.73
C ALA A 264 -13.80 -6.29 -46.26
N THR A 265 -13.13 -7.39 -45.89
CA THR A 265 -12.54 -7.55 -44.56
C THR A 265 -11.32 -6.66 -44.40
N MET A 266 -11.33 -5.81 -43.38
CA MET A 266 -10.23 -4.94 -43.00
C MET A 266 -9.85 -5.18 -41.54
N ARG A 267 -8.59 -4.90 -41.21
CA ARG A 267 -8.12 -4.82 -39.83
C ARG A 267 -8.29 -3.39 -39.32
N SER A 268 -8.88 -3.26 -38.15
CA SER A 268 -8.92 -2.02 -37.39
C SER A 268 -8.23 -2.20 -36.05
N GLU A 269 -7.49 -1.19 -35.60
CA GLU A 269 -6.82 -1.19 -34.29
C GLU A 269 -7.60 -0.35 -33.28
N PHE A 270 -7.53 -0.74 -32.00
CA PHE A 270 -8.21 -0.04 -30.92
C PHE A 270 -7.38 0.04 -29.64
N GLN A 271 -7.63 1.11 -28.89
CA GLN A 271 -7.18 1.31 -27.53
C GLN A 271 -8.40 1.67 -26.67
N ILE A 272 -8.54 1.02 -25.52
CA ILE A 272 -9.52 1.41 -24.49
C ILE A 272 -8.76 1.66 -23.19
N ILE A 273 -9.00 2.82 -22.59
CA ILE A 273 -8.49 3.19 -21.28
C ILE A 273 -9.64 3.09 -20.29
N PHE A 274 -9.44 2.35 -19.20
CA PHE A 274 -10.38 2.20 -18.09
C PHE A 274 -9.87 2.92 -16.84
N THR A 275 -10.75 3.16 -15.88
CA THR A 275 -10.35 3.41 -14.48
C THR A 275 -9.44 2.29 -13.95
N SER A 276 -8.61 2.56 -12.94
CA SER A 276 -7.67 1.57 -12.40
C SER A 276 -8.33 0.35 -11.72
N ASP A 277 -9.64 0.40 -11.47
CA ASP A 277 -10.47 -0.73 -11.02
C ASP A 277 -11.20 -1.47 -12.16
N GLY A 278 -11.02 -1.05 -13.42
CA GLY A 278 -11.53 -1.73 -14.61
C GLY A 278 -13.04 -1.67 -14.82
N LYS A 279 -13.75 -0.76 -14.12
CA LYS A 279 -15.22 -0.63 -14.21
C LYS A 279 -15.70 0.35 -15.27
N ASP A 280 -15.08 1.53 -15.34
CA ASP A 280 -15.53 2.62 -16.20
C ASP A 280 -14.54 2.89 -17.33
N VAL A 281 -15.04 3.20 -18.53
CA VAL A 281 -14.22 3.60 -19.68
C VAL A 281 -13.93 5.10 -19.63
N LYS A 282 -12.65 5.47 -19.64
CA LYS A 282 -12.14 6.85 -19.70
C LYS A 282 -11.89 7.34 -21.12
N SER A 283 -11.52 6.46 -22.04
CA SER A 283 -11.24 6.77 -23.45
C SER A 283 -11.39 5.51 -24.29
N PHE A 284 -11.83 5.67 -25.54
CA PHE A 284 -11.90 4.60 -26.52
C PHE A 284 -11.51 5.16 -27.87
N ILE A 285 -10.34 4.76 -28.37
CA ILE A 285 -9.82 5.09 -29.70
C ILE A 285 -10.02 3.88 -30.62
N PHE A 286 -10.57 4.12 -31.81
CA PHE A 286 -10.75 3.14 -32.88
C PHE A 286 -10.21 3.72 -34.19
N ASP A 287 -9.25 3.05 -34.83
CA ASP A 287 -8.51 3.53 -36.02
C ASP A 287 -8.00 4.98 -35.88
N GLY A 288 -7.44 5.31 -34.71
CA GLY A 288 -6.91 6.64 -34.39
C GLY A 288 -7.97 7.72 -34.11
N LYS A 289 -9.26 7.37 -34.13
CA LYS A 289 -10.37 8.28 -33.81
C LYS A 289 -10.92 8.01 -32.40
N GLU A 290 -11.02 9.07 -31.59
CA GLU A 290 -11.70 9.01 -30.29
C GLU A 290 -13.22 8.82 -30.47
N MET A 291 -13.76 7.85 -29.74
CA MET A 291 -15.17 7.42 -29.75
C MET A 291 -15.90 7.81 -28.45
N ILE A 292 -15.19 7.89 -27.33
CA ILE A 292 -15.70 8.24 -25.99
C ILE A 292 -14.69 9.19 -25.31
N LYS A 293 -15.17 10.18 -24.56
CA LYS A 293 -14.40 11.10 -23.71
C LYS A 293 -14.98 11.16 -22.31
#